data_AF-A0A7W1P9J4-F1
#
_entry.id   AF-A0A7W1P9J4-F1
#
_cell.length_a   1.000
_cell.length_b   1.000
_cell.length_c   1.000
_cell.angle_alpha   90.00
_cell.angle_beta   90.00
_cell.angle_gamma   90.00
#
_symmetry.space_group_name_H-M   'P 1'
#
loop_
_entity.id
_entity.type
_entity.pdbx_description
1 polymer ?
#
loop_
_entity_poly.entity_id
_entity_poly.type
_entity_poly.pdbx_seq_one_letter_code
_entity_poly.pdbx_strand_id
1 'polypeptide(L)'
;MRAWRFHLVHHMDLDSLTLVSVLFHHSTTRLSDRRERALSWIVTTPRMHAIHHSVNPAQLQSNFSSGLAVWDRFHRTARFDAAAGDVAVGVRGFLDPGEVWLPRVLG
;
A
#
# COMPACT_ATOMS: atom_id res chain seq x y z
N MET A 1 2.47 21.14 34.07
CA MET A 1 2.33 19.78 33.52
C MET A 1 1.10 19.64 32.58
N ARG A 2 0.95 20.50 31.57
CA ARG A 2 -0.16 20.42 30.60
C ARG A 2 0.33 20.24 29.15
N ALA A 3 1.49 20.81 28.80
CA ALA A 3 2.09 20.67 27.47
C ALA A 3 2.50 19.23 27.11
N TRP A 4 3.01 18.46 28.07
CA TRP A 4 3.45 17.07 27.85
C TRP A 4 2.29 16.09 27.57
N ARG A 5 1.10 16.33 28.16
CA ARG A 5 -0.11 15.53 27.87
C ARG A 5 -0.67 15.82 26.48
N PHE A 6 -0.51 17.04 25.98
CA PHE A 6 -0.89 17.41 24.62
C PHE A 6 0.06 16.81 23.57
N HIS A 7 1.37 16.81 23.83
CA HIS A 7 2.37 16.21 22.93
C HIS A 7 2.23 14.69 22.80
N LEU A 8 2.01 13.96 23.90
CA LEU A 8 1.83 12.50 23.89
C LEU A 8 0.56 12.05 23.15
N VAL A 9 -0.55 12.77 23.33
CA VAL A 9 -1.81 12.46 22.63
C VAL A 9 -1.66 12.63 21.11
N HIS A 10 -1.03 13.72 20.66
CA HIS A 10 -0.83 13.94 19.22
C HIS A 10 0.06 12.91 18.52
N HIS A 11 1.09 12.40 19.20
CA HIS A 11 1.95 11.36 18.63
C HIS A 11 1.19 10.03 18.54
N MET A 12 0.45 9.66 19.59
CA MET A 12 -0.41 8.46 19.55
C MET A 12 -1.49 8.53 18.47
N ASP A 13 -2.07 9.71 18.22
CA ASP A 13 -3.09 9.91 17.18
C ASP A 13 -2.48 9.72 15.76
N LEU A 14 -1.32 10.31 15.50
CA LEU A 14 -0.61 10.17 14.21
C LEU A 14 -0.14 8.73 13.98
N ASP A 15 0.37 8.07 15.01
CA ASP A 15 0.81 6.68 14.95
C ASP A 15 -0.38 5.74 14.67
N SER A 16 -1.52 6.00 15.31
CA SER A 16 -2.75 5.23 15.10
C SER A 16 -3.29 5.39 13.68
N LEU A 17 -3.31 6.62 13.15
CA LEU A 17 -3.75 6.88 11.77
C LEU A 17 -2.81 6.23 10.75
N THR A 18 -1.51 6.25 11.01
CA THR A 18 -0.51 5.58 10.16
C THR A 18 -0.75 4.08 10.17
N LEU A 19 -0.93 3.48 11.35
CA LEU A 19 -1.22 2.04 11.48
C LEU A 19 -2.50 1.66 10.74
N VAL A 20 -3.60 2.41 10.92
CA VAL A 20 -4.87 2.15 10.23
C VAL A 20 -4.71 2.26 8.71
N SER A 21 -3.98 3.26 8.24
CA SER A 21 -3.65 3.40 6.82
C SER A 21 -2.91 2.17 6.29
N VAL A 22 -1.84 1.75 6.97
CA VAL A 22 -1.04 0.56 6.62
C VAL A 22 -1.90 -0.69 6.56
N LEU A 23 -2.69 -0.95 7.60
CA LEU A 23 -3.61 -2.09 7.62
C LEU A 23 -4.63 -2.02 6.49
N PHE A 24 -5.14 -0.84 6.16
CA PHE A 24 -6.10 -0.67 5.08
C PHE A 24 -5.50 -1.02 3.71
N HIS A 25 -4.36 -0.44 3.33
CA HIS A 25 -3.79 -0.69 2.00
C HIS A 25 -3.09 -2.04 1.85
N HIS A 26 -2.70 -2.70 2.95
CA HIS A 26 -2.25 -4.10 2.94
C HIS A 26 -3.39 -5.13 3.04
N SER A 27 -4.65 -4.69 3.18
CA SER A 27 -5.78 -5.63 3.28
C SER A 27 -6.09 -6.30 1.94
N THR A 28 -6.70 -7.49 1.98
CA THR A 28 -7.22 -8.19 0.78
C THR A 28 -8.60 -7.68 0.34
N THR A 29 -9.04 -6.53 0.89
CA THR A 29 -10.38 -5.98 0.64
C THR A 29 -10.52 -5.53 -0.81
N ARG A 30 -11.53 -6.08 -1.50
CA ARG A 30 -11.88 -5.66 -2.87
C ARG A 30 -12.90 -4.53 -2.83
N LEU A 31 -12.48 -3.36 -3.29
CA LEU A 31 -13.36 -2.20 -3.47
C LEU A 31 -14.01 -2.26 -4.86
N SER A 32 -15.26 -1.79 -4.95
CA SER A 32 -15.87 -1.53 -6.26
C SER A 32 -15.16 -0.37 -6.94
N ASP A 33 -15.16 -0.34 -8.28
CA ASP A 33 -14.48 0.70 -9.05
C ASP A 33 -14.87 2.13 -8.67
N ARG A 34 -16.14 2.35 -8.26
CA ARG A 34 -16.60 3.66 -7.80
C ARG A 34 -15.94 4.06 -6.49
N ARG A 35 -15.88 3.14 -5.52
CA ARG A 35 -15.28 3.39 -4.20
C ARG A 35 -13.78 3.57 -4.34
N GLU A 36 -13.16 2.74 -5.15
CA GLU A 36 -11.74 2.80 -5.48
C GLU A 36 -11.37 4.15 -6.09
N ARG A 37 -12.09 4.62 -7.11
CA ARG A 37 -11.88 5.95 -7.69
C ARG A 37 -12.07 7.08 -6.68
N ALA A 38 -13.08 7.00 -5.81
CA ALA A 38 -13.34 8.04 -4.83
C ALA A 38 -12.26 8.09 -3.74
N LEU A 39 -11.92 6.95 -3.16
CA LEU A 39 -10.94 6.84 -2.08
C LEU A 39 -9.53 7.12 -2.56
N SER A 40 -9.18 6.69 -3.77
CA SER A 40 -7.82 6.88 -4.29
C SER A 40 -7.44 8.34 -4.43
N TRP A 41 -8.37 9.30 -4.42
CA TRP A 41 -8.04 10.73 -4.37
C TRP A 41 -7.37 11.18 -3.09
N ILE A 42 -7.61 10.47 -1.99
CA ILE A 42 -7.21 10.89 -0.65
C ILE A 42 -6.27 9.86 -0.03
N VAL A 43 -6.65 8.58 -0.04
CA VAL A 43 -5.93 7.51 0.66
C VAL A 43 -5.40 6.45 -0.30
N THR A 44 -4.29 5.82 0.08
CA THR A 44 -3.76 4.64 -0.61
C THR A 44 -4.75 3.49 -0.44
N THR A 45 -5.21 2.91 -1.54
CA THR A 45 -6.19 1.81 -1.52
C THR A 45 -5.49 0.44 -1.60
N PRO A 46 -6.20 -0.66 -1.24
CA PRO A 46 -5.70 -2.01 -1.47
C PRO A 46 -5.25 -2.27 -2.91
N ARG A 47 -5.99 -1.75 -3.90
CA ARG A 47 -5.65 -1.94 -5.32
C ARG A 47 -4.41 -1.17 -5.73
N MET A 48 -4.27 0.09 -5.28
CA MET A 48 -3.06 0.87 -5.55
C MET A 48 -1.81 0.17 -5.03
N HIS A 49 -1.89 -0.33 -3.80
CA HIS A 49 -0.80 -1.01 -3.14
C HIS A 49 -0.52 -2.40 -3.74
N ALA A 50 -1.55 -3.13 -4.17
CA ALA A 50 -1.37 -4.37 -4.93
C ALA A 50 -0.62 -4.12 -6.24
N ILE A 51 -0.98 -3.07 -7.00
CA ILE A 51 -0.27 -2.65 -8.22
C ILE A 51 1.20 -2.35 -7.91
N HIS A 52 1.48 -1.64 -6.81
CA HIS A 52 2.85 -1.42 -6.34
C HIS A 52 3.60 -2.74 -6.04
N HIS A 53 2.94 -3.78 -5.55
CA HIS A 53 3.55 -5.10 -5.35
C HIS A 53 3.44 -6.06 -6.54
N SER A 54 3.05 -5.56 -7.71
CA SER A 54 2.94 -6.38 -8.91
C SER A 54 4.30 -6.90 -9.37
N VAL A 55 4.32 -8.11 -9.92
CA VAL A 55 5.48 -8.66 -10.62
C VAL A 55 5.82 -7.90 -11.91
N ASN A 56 4.88 -7.12 -12.45
CA ASN A 56 5.10 -6.29 -13.62
C ASN A 56 5.91 -5.03 -13.24
N PRO A 57 7.12 -4.81 -13.81
CA PRO A 57 7.98 -3.68 -13.45
C PRO A 57 7.32 -2.31 -13.62
N ALA A 58 6.45 -2.14 -14.63
CA ALA A 58 5.77 -0.86 -14.87
C ALA A 58 4.68 -0.57 -13.83
N GLN A 59 4.15 -1.61 -13.18
CA GLN A 59 3.20 -1.51 -12.06
C GLN A 59 3.95 -1.36 -10.74
N LEU A 60 5.01 -2.13 -10.52
CA LEU A 60 5.88 -2.04 -9.34
C LEU A 60 6.44 -0.64 -9.11
N GLN A 61 6.84 0.03 -10.20
CA GLN A 61 7.39 1.40 -10.17
C GLN A 61 6.29 2.46 -10.22
N SER A 62 5.23 2.28 -9.42
CA SER A 62 4.09 3.21 -9.31
C SER A 62 3.45 3.12 -7.92
N ASN A 63 2.53 4.05 -7.60
CA ASN A 63 1.75 4.07 -6.36
C ASN A 63 2.60 3.93 -5.07
N PHE A 64 3.58 4.83 -4.89
CA PHE A 64 4.57 4.76 -3.81
C PHE A 64 4.07 5.22 -2.44
N SER A 65 2.90 5.86 -2.37
CA SER A 65 2.40 6.41 -1.10
C SER A 65 1.95 5.31 -0.14
N SER A 66 2.23 5.49 1.15
CA SER A 66 1.60 4.77 2.27
C SER A 66 0.87 5.77 3.14
N GLY A 67 -0.44 5.91 2.94
CA GLY A 67 -1.22 7.00 3.55
C GLY A 67 -1.94 7.83 2.51
N LEU A 68 -1.38 8.99 2.17
CA LEU A 68 -2.04 9.95 1.30
C LEU A 68 -1.71 9.71 -0.17
N ALA A 69 -2.69 9.30 -0.96
CA ALA A 69 -2.52 9.01 -2.40
C ALA A 69 -2.36 10.27 -3.28
N VAL A 70 -2.49 11.46 -2.70
CA VAL A 70 -2.28 12.73 -3.41
C VAL A 70 -0.82 12.87 -3.89
N TRP A 71 0.13 12.31 -3.15
CA TRP A 71 1.54 12.38 -3.50
C TRP A 71 1.85 11.66 -4.80
N ASP A 72 1.19 10.54 -5.07
CA ASP A 72 1.35 9.83 -6.33
C ASP A 72 0.80 10.61 -7.53
N ARG A 73 -0.22 11.44 -7.34
CA ARG A 73 -0.69 12.34 -8.42
C ARG A 73 0.29 13.47 -8.66
N PHE A 74 0.78 14.09 -7.59
CA PHE A 74 1.73 15.19 -7.68
C PHE A 74 3.03 14.76 -8.37
N HIS A 75 3.54 13.58 -8.04
CA HIS A 75 4.77 13.02 -8.63
C HIS A 75 4.52 12.22 -9.92
N ARG A 76 3.26 12.13 -10.39
CA ARG A 76 2.87 11.39 -11.61
C ARG A 76 3.21 9.90 -11.58
N THR A 77 3.06 9.28 -10.42
CA THR A 77 3.26 7.85 -10.16
C THR A 77 1.95 7.11 -9.91
N ALA A 78 0.80 7.81 -9.91
CA ALA A 78 -0.52 7.19 -9.75
C ALA A 78 -0.88 6.29 -10.96
N ARG A 79 -1.18 5.01 -10.71
CA ARG A 79 -1.49 4.01 -11.73
C ARG A 79 -2.68 3.12 -11.34
N PHE A 80 -3.57 2.85 -12.28
CA PHE A 80 -4.83 2.10 -12.06
C PHE A 80 -5.18 1.18 -13.24
N ASP A 81 -4.18 0.61 -13.90
CA ASP A 81 -4.30 -0.17 -15.14
C ASP A 81 -4.66 -1.65 -14.91
N ALA A 82 -4.90 -2.06 -13.67
CA ALA A 82 -5.35 -3.39 -13.30
C ALA A 82 -6.61 -3.31 -12.44
N ALA A 83 -7.55 -4.23 -12.65
CA ALA A 83 -8.74 -4.35 -11.82
C ALA A 83 -8.42 -5.02 -10.47
N ALA A 84 -9.34 -4.88 -9.51
CA ALA A 84 -9.15 -5.46 -8.19
C ALA A 84 -9.18 -7.00 -8.26
N GLY A 85 -8.10 -7.64 -7.82
CA GLY A 85 -7.94 -9.10 -7.87
C GLY A 85 -7.19 -9.62 -9.09
N ASP A 86 -6.95 -8.78 -10.11
CA ASP A 86 -6.23 -9.17 -11.33
C ASP A 86 -4.72 -8.86 -11.26
N VAL A 87 -4.25 -8.33 -10.13
CA VAL A 87 -2.84 -8.00 -9.94
C VAL A 87 -2.07 -9.22 -9.48
N ALA A 88 -1.13 -9.68 -10.30
CA ALA A 88 -0.19 -10.74 -9.92
C ALA A 88 0.87 -10.17 -8.96
N VAL A 89 0.66 -10.37 -7.65
CA VAL A 89 1.57 -9.93 -6.59
C VAL A 89 2.68 -10.94 -6.37
N GLY A 90 3.92 -10.47 -6.22
CA GLY A 90 5.06 -11.35 -5.94
C GLY A 90 6.42 -10.65 -6.12
N VAL A 91 7.50 -11.41 -5.93
CA VAL A 91 8.86 -10.93 -6.19
C VAL A 91 9.31 -11.49 -7.54
N ARG A 92 9.72 -10.61 -8.45
CA ARG A 92 10.21 -11.04 -9.77
C ARG A 92 11.42 -11.95 -9.59
N GLY A 93 11.38 -13.12 -10.23
CA GLY A 93 12.42 -14.15 -10.11
C GLY A 93 12.20 -15.14 -8.98
N PHE A 94 11.20 -14.94 -8.12
CA PHE A 94 10.81 -15.85 -7.04
C PHE A 94 9.29 -16.02 -7.04
N LEU A 95 8.80 -16.78 -8.02
CA LEU A 95 7.36 -17.00 -8.21
C LEU A 95 6.88 -18.29 -7.54
N ASP A 96 7.78 -19.21 -7.24
CA ASP A 96 7.49 -20.40 -6.45
C ASP A 96 7.68 -20.09 -4.95
N PRO A 97 6.64 -20.20 -4.10
CA PRO A 97 6.77 -20.05 -2.66
C PRO A 97 7.83 -20.97 -2.04
N GLY A 98 8.11 -22.12 -2.66
CA GLY A 98 9.17 -23.06 -2.27
C GLY A 98 10.58 -22.51 -2.43
N GLU A 99 10.77 -21.36 -3.07
CA GLU A 99 12.07 -20.70 -3.23
C GLU A 99 12.40 -19.72 -2.09
N VAL A 100 11.40 -19.26 -1.34
CA VAL A 100 11.51 -18.14 -0.37
C VAL A 100 11.24 -18.52 1.09
N TRP A 101 11.58 -19.75 1.49
CA TRP A 101 11.55 -20.18 2.89
C TRP A 101 12.93 -20.07 3.54
N LEU A 102 12.96 -19.75 4.85
CA LEU A 102 14.17 -19.36 5.58
C LEU A 102 15.40 -20.25 5.27
N PRO A 103 15.34 -21.59 5.45
CA PRO A 103 16.50 -22.43 5.19
C PRO A 103 17.00 -22.40 3.74
N ARG A 104 16.13 -22.31 2.72
CA ARG A 104 16.60 -22.21 1.33
C ARG A 104 17.22 -20.86 0.99
N VAL A 105 16.81 -19.80 1.69
CA VAL A 105 17.42 -18.47 1.58
C VAL A 105 18.76 -18.41 2.33
N LEU A 106 18.91 -19.16 3.42
CA LEU A 106 20.08 -19.11 4.30
C LEU A 106 21.15 -20.19 4.00
N GLY A 107 20.83 -21.22 3.21
CA GLY A 107 21.73 -22.32 2.86
C GLY A 107 21.42 -23.61 3.61
#